data_AF-A0A494YWH6-F1
#
_entry.id   AF-A0A494YWH6-F1
#
_cell.length_a   1.000
_cell.length_b   1.000
_cell.length_c   1.000
_cell.angle_alpha   90.00
_cell.angle_beta   90.00
_cell.angle_gamma   90.00
#
_symmetry.space_group_name_H-M   'P 1'
#
loop_
_entity.id
_entity.type
_entity.pdbx_description
1 polymer ?
#
loop_
_entity_poly.entity_id
_entity_poly.type
_entity_poly.pdbx_seq_one_letter_code
_entity_poly.pdbx_strand_id
1 'polypeptide(L)'
;MKQFIDCLQPSGSVVYKVLCGKNKHLFHSIDQLNHPYIKALPYLHSKEEMNQLYVEADAMITKPGGVTISECIWRKIPTIVYEALPGQEEFNLNYLIERGLVFYLKKWESHTNIESIMLDMFHEHSATLNERLNEYHHDMEDHDIISVLKELY
;
A
#
# COMPACT_ATOMS: atom_id res chain seq x y z
N MET A 1 8.13 9.56 -1.83
CA MET A 1 6.95 10.12 -1.11
C MET A 1 6.69 11.59 -1.41
N LYS A 2 7.55 12.57 -1.04
CA LYS A 2 7.23 13.99 -1.35
C LYS A 2 6.99 14.25 -2.84
N GLN A 3 7.89 13.75 -3.70
CA GLN A 3 7.71 13.78 -5.16
C GLN A 3 6.43 13.08 -5.62
N PHE A 4 6.05 11.97 -4.98
CA PHE A 4 4.80 11.26 -5.27
C PHE A 4 3.59 12.14 -4.98
N ILE A 5 3.58 12.82 -3.83
CA ILE A 5 2.55 13.78 -3.46
C ILE A 5 2.50 14.95 -4.44
N ASP A 6 3.65 15.42 -4.95
CA ASP A 6 3.71 16.51 -5.92
C ASP A 6 3.15 16.14 -7.31
N CYS A 7 3.06 14.85 -7.62
CA CYS A 7 2.43 14.31 -8.82
C CYS A 7 0.92 14.06 -8.65
N LEU A 8 0.35 14.26 -7.45
CA LEU A 8 -1.09 14.15 -7.21
C LEU A 8 -1.82 15.40 -7.72
N GLN A 9 -3.01 15.20 -8.28
CA GLN A 9 -3.96 16.27 -8.57
C GLN A 9 -5.30 15.91 -7.92
N PRO A 10 -5.46 16.13 -6.60
CA PRO A 10 -6.63 15.62 -5.92
C PRO A 10 -7.90 16.32 -6.38
N SER A 11 -8.83 15.54 -6.93
CA SER A 11 -10.14 15.97 -7.43
C SER A 11 -11.17 16.18 -6.32
N GLY A 12 -10.86 15.74 -5.10
CA GLY A 12 -11.78 15.66 -3.97
C GLY A 12 -12.52 14.33 -3.85
N SER A 13 -12.30 13.41 -4.79
CA SER A 13 -12.83 12.05 -4.74
C SER A 13 -12.08 11.14 -3.76
N VAL A 14 -10.83 11.49 -3.44
CA VAL A 14 -9.94 10.74 -2.55
C VAL A 14 -9.38 11.65 -1.46
N VAL A 15 -9.30 11.13 -0.24
CA VAL A 15 -8.61 11.80 0.88
C VAL A 15 -7.34 11.02 1.20
N TYR A 16 -6.20 11.69 1.14
CA TYR A 16 -4.88 11.11 1.39
C TYR A 16 -4.45 11.38 2.83
N LYS A 17 -4.31 10.32 3.64
CA LYS A 17 -3.67 10.36 4.96
C LYS A 17 -2.22 9.85 4.83
N VAL A 18 -1.24 10.74 4.94
CA VAL A 18 0.18 10.41 4.73
C VAL A 18 0.89 10.22 6.06
N LEU A 19 1.14 8.96 6.45
CA LEU A 19 1.91 8.64 7.65
C LEU A 19 3.39 8.95 7.44
N CYS A 20 3.87 10.03 8.04
CA CYS A 20 5.23 10.54 7.82
C CYS A 20 6.28 9.83 8.70
N GLY A 21 5.85 8.98 9.64
CA GLY A 21 6.72 8.30 10.58
C GLY A 21 7.61 9.29 11.35
N LYS A 22 8.88 8.93 11.55
CA LYS A 22 9.86 9.80 12.22
C LYS A 22 10.41 10.92 11.33
N ASN A 23 10.00 11.00 10.05
CA ASN A 23 10.47 12.01 9.13
C ASN A 23 9.73 13.33 9.34
N LYS A 24 10.24 14.12 10.29
CA LYS A 24 9.68 15.45 10.61
C LYS A 24 9.72 16.38 9.39
N HIS A 25 10.76 16.33 8.55
CA HIS A 25 10.82 17.19 7.36
C HIS A 25 9.68 16.88 6.38
N LEU A 26 9.41 15.59 6.13
CA LEU A 26 8.27 15.17 5.30
C LEU A 26 6.95 15.64 5.91
N PHE A 27 6.76 15.43 7.22
CA PHE A 27 5.55 15.89 7.92
C PHE A 27 5.29 17.37 7.70
N HIS A 28 6.24 18.24 8.04
CA HIS A 28 6.08 19.69 7.88
C HIS A 28 5.89 20.07 6.41
N SER A 29 6.59 19.42 5.47
CA SER A 29 6.45 19.72 4.05
C SER A 29 5.07 19.41 3.47
N ILE A 30 4.38 18.40 4.00
CA ILE A 30 3.02 18.04 3.58
C ILE A 30 2.00 18.89 4.34
N ASP A 31 2.19 19.10 5.65
CA ASP A 31 1.32 19.92 6.48
C ASP A 31 1.25 21.37 5.97
N GLN A 32 2.38 21.93 5.52
CA GLN A 32 2.46 23.27 4.92
C GLN A 32 1.74 23.39 3.58
N LEU A 33 1.40 22.29 2.90
CA LEU A 33 0.56 22.35 1.69
C LEU A 33 -0.83 22.90 2.01
N ASN A 34 -1.30 22.72 3.26
CA ASN A 34 -2.63 23.11 3.73
C ASN A 34 -3.74 22.69 2.75
N HIS A 35 -3.60 21.48 2.20
CA HIS A 35 -4.46 20.99 1.13
C HIS A 35 -5.69 20.27 1.72
N PRO A 36 -6.92 20.55 1.25
CA PRO A 36 -8.15 20.02 1.85
C PRO A 36 -8.25 18.49 1.82
N TYR A 37 -7.56 17.85 0.87
CA TYR A 37 -7.62 16.41 0.64
C TYR A 37 -6.32 15.67 0.96
N ILE A 38 -5.27 16.35 1.43
CA ILE A 38 -3.99 15.70 1.79
C ILE A 38 -3.64 16.09 3.21
N LYS A 39 -3.61 15.11 4.12
CA LYS A 39 -3.34 15.30 5.54
C LYS A 39 -2.06 14.57 5.94
N ALA A 40 -1.10 15.31 6.50
CA ALA A 40 0.07 14.73 7.13
C ALA A 40 -0.32 14.09 8.48
N LEU A 41 0.12 12.87 8.74
CA LEU A 41 0.02 12.21 10.04
C LEU A 41 1.41 12.06 10.66
N PRO A 42 1.56 12.34 11.96
CA PRO A 42 2.84 12.20 12.66
C PRO A 42 3.17 10.73 12.90
N TYR A 43 4.34 10.47 13.49
CA TYR A 43 4.67 9.13 14.01
C TYR A 43 3.61 8.68 15.03
N LEU A 44 3.08 7.47 14.85
CA LEU A 44 2.16 6.85 15.79
C LEU A 44 2.93 6.11 16.88
N HIS A 45 2.44 6.18 18.12
CA HIS A 45 3.09 5.58 19.28
C HIS A 45 2.37 4.31 19.75
N SER A 46 1.18 4.03 19.21
CA SER A 46 0.35 2.87 19.56
C SER A 46 0.05 2.00 18.33
N LYS A 47 -0.06 0.68 18.59
CA LYS A 47 -0.50 -0.29 17.57
C LYS A 47 -1.99 -0.12 17.25
N GLU A 48 -2.77 0.30 18.24
CA GLU A 48 -4.20 0.56 18.12
C GLU A 48 -4.44 1.73 17.15
N GLU A 49 -3.66 2.81 17.25
CA GLU A 49 -3.72 3.93 16.29
C GLU A 49 -3.39 3.46 14.87
N MET A 50 -2.35 2.64 14.71
CA MET A 50 -1.99 2.09 13.39
C MET A 50 -3.08 1.17 12.84
N ASN A 51 -3.64 0.31 13.69
CA ASN A 51 -4.75 -0.58 13.32
C ASN A 51 -5.98 0.21 12.91
N GLN A 52 -6.26 1.33 13.56
CA GLN A 52 -7.38 2.20 13.17
C GLN A 52 -7.16 2.80 11.78
N LEU A 53 -5.93 3.19 11.42
CA LEU A 53 -5.65 3.62 10.05
C LEU A 53 -5.90 2.51 9.02
N TYR A 54 -5.52 1.27 9.33
CA TYR A 54 -5.82 0.13 8.44
C TYR A 54 -7.31 -0.11 8.28
N VAL A 55 -8.11 -0.01 9.36
CA VAL A 55 -9.57 -0.21 9.31
C VAL A 55 -10.27 0.89 8.54
N GLU A 56 -9.77 2.13 8.62
CA GLU A 56 -10.35 3.28 7.93
C GLU A 56 -9.93 3.40 6.46
N ALA A 57 -8.91 2.66 6.01
CA ALA A 57 -8.34 2.83 4.68
C ALA A 57 -9.07 1.98 3.62
N ASP A 58 -9.57 2.63 2.58
CA ASP A 58 -10.09 1.95 1.38
C ASP A 58 -8.97 1.36 0.50
N ALA A 59 -7.77 1.94 0.59
CA ALA A 59 -6.59 1.54 -0.15
C ALA A 59 -5.31 1.96 0.56
N MET A 60 -4.21 1.23 0.32
CA MET A 60 -2.87 1.57 0.80
C MET A 60 -1.97 1.96 -0.38
N ILE A 61 -1.15 3.00 -0.21
CA ILE A 61 -0.07 3.36 -1.13
C ILE A 61 1.26 3.24 -0.39
N THR A 62 2.13 2.34 -0.80
CA THR A 62 3.37 2.04 -0.05
C THR A 62 4.49 1.48 -0.92
N LYS A 63 5.68 1.31 -0.33
CA LYS A 63 6.74 0.43 -0.85
C LYS A 63 6.48 -1.03 -0.45
N PRO A 64 7.04 -2.03 -1.14
CA PRO A 64 6.76 -3.43 -0.90
C PRO A 64 7.59 -4.01 0.27
N GLY A 65 7.62 -3.29 1.38
CA GLY A 65 8.24 -3.78 2.62
C GLY A 65 7.45 -4.97 3.18
N GLY A 66 8.14 -6.07 3.51
CA GLY A 66 7.52 -7.35 3.81
C GLY A 66 6.43 -7.29 4.89
N VAL A 67 6.68 -6.58 6.00
CA VAL A 67 5.71 -6.44 7.10
C VAL A 67 4.44 -5.71 6.65
N THR A 68 4.57 -4.50 6.13
CA THR A 68 3.43 -3.67 5.72
C THR A 68 2.60 -4.33 4.62
N ILE A 69 3.25 -4.94 3.63
CA ILE A 69 2.53 -5.66 2.58
C ILE A 69 1.78 -6.87 3.15
N SER A 70 2.42 -7.65 4.02
CA SER A 70 1.76 -8.81 4.64
C SER A 70 0.53 -8.39 5.43
N GLU A 71 0.62 -7.29 6.19
CA GLU A 71 -0.53 -6.72 6.91
C GLU A 71 -1.65 -6.27 5.97
N CYS A 72 -1.32 -5.62 4.85
CA CYS A 72 -2.32 -5.19 3.87
C CYS A 72 -3.01 -6.37 3.18
N ILE A 73 -2.24 -7.37 2.75
CA ILE A 73 -2.78 -8.61 2.15
C ILE A 73 -3.65 -9.34 3.16
N TRP A 74 -3.17 -9.54 4.39
CA TRP A 74 -3.94 -10.20 5.45
C TRP A 74 -5.28 -9.50 5.71
N ARG A 75 -5.30 -8.17 5.67
CA ARG A 75 -6.51 -7.38 5.85
C ARG A 75 -7.33 -7.19 4.57
N LYS A 76 -6.88 -7.75 3.44
CA LYS A 76 -7.47 -7.58 2.10
C LYS A 76 -7.65 -6.11 1.70
N ILE A 77 -6.69 -5.27 2.08
CA ILE A 77 -6.66 -3.85 1.71
C ILE A 77 -5.98 -3.74 0.33
N PRO A 78 -6.69 -3.24 -0.69
CA PRO A 78 -6.08 -3.00 -1.99
C PRO A 78 -4.83 -2.13 -1.88
N THR A 79 -3.72 -2.61 -2.43
CA THR A 79 -2.43 -1.97 -2.23
C THR A 79 -1.83 -1.55 -3.57
N ILE A 80 -1.49 -0.26 -3.68
CA ILE A 80 -0.67 0.29 -4.75
C ILE A 80 0.76 0.36 -4.27
N VAL A 81 1.66 -0.32 -4.99
CA VAL A 81 3.09 -0.13 -4.86
C VAL A 81 3.54 0.92 -5.86
N TYR A 82 4.29 1.91 -5.40
CA TYR A 82 4.79 2.99 -6.28
C TYR A 82 6.31 2.91 -6.51
N GLU A 83 7.06 2.25 -5.63
CA GLU A 83 8.52 2.17 -5.71
C GLU A 83 8.99 0.94 -4.93
N ALA A 84 10.04 0.28 -5.42
CA ALA A 84 10.75 -0.79 -4.72
C ALA A 84 12.24 -0.46 -4.66
N LEU A 85 12.86 -0.68 -3.49
CA LEU A 85 14.30 -0.54 -3.33
C LEU A 85 15.05 -1.78 -3.87
N PRO A 86 16.26 -1.62 -4.42
CA PRO A 86 17.06 -2.74 -4.89
C PRO A 86 17.25 -3.82 -3.83
N GLY A 87 17.12 -5.09 -4.23
CA GLY A 87 17.22 -6.24 -3.34
C GLY A 87 15.86 -6.77 -2.88
N GLN A 88 15.64 -6.91 -1.57
CA GLN A 88 14.47 -7.62 -1.03
C GLN A 88 13.13 -7.01 -1.46
N GLU A 89 13.04 -5.69 -1.58
CA GLU A 89 11.81 -5.03 -2.01
C GLU A 89 11.50 -5.30 -3.50
N GLU A 90 12.50 -5.39 -4.38
CA GLU A 90 12.29 -5.81 -5.78
C GLU A 90 11.80 -7.25 -5.87
N PHE A 91 12.37 -8.17 -5.08
CA PHE A 91 11.90 -9.56 -5.04
C PHE A 91 10.45 -9.63 -4.56
N ASN A 92 10.10 -8.90 -3.50
CA ASN A 92 8.73 -8.82 -3.01
C ASN A 92 7.81 -8.25 -4.10
N LEU A 93 8.18 -7.16 -4.76
CA LEU A 93 7.38 -6.56 -5.82
C LEU A 93 7.08 -7.54 -6.94
N ASN A 94 8.11 -8.23 -7.44
CA ASN A 94 7.95 -9.19 -8.53
C ASN A 94 7.01 -10.34 -8.12
N TYR A 95 7.21 -10.91 -6.93
CA TYR A 95 6.33 -11.95 -6.39
C TYR A 95 4.86 -11.49 -6.32
N LEU A 96 4.62 -10.29 -5.81
CA LEU A 96 3.28 -9.74 -5.64
C LEU A 96 2.58 -9.46 -6.98
N ILE A 97 3.32 -8.95 -7.97
CA ILE A 97 2.81 -8.70 -9.32
C ILE A 97 2.48 -10.01 -10.02
N GLU A 98 3.37 -11.01 -9.96
CA GLU A 98 3.17 -12.33 -10.56
C GLU A 98 1.91 -13.01 -10.02
N ARG A 99 1.58 -12.78 -8.75
CA ARG A 99 0.39 -13.29 -8.08
C ARG A 99 -0.85 -12.39 -8.22
N GLY A 100 -0.70 -11.18 -8.78
CA GLY A 100 -1.79 -10.22 -8.92
C GLY A 100 -2.33 -9.68 -7.59
N LEU A 101 -1.48 -9.56 -6.57
CA LEU A 101 -1.86 -9.18 -5.19
C LEU A 101 -1.73 -7.68 -4.90
N VAL A 102 -1.15 -6.91 -5.83
CA VAL A 102 -0.97 -5.45 -5.72
C VAL A 102 -1.12 -4.80 -7.08
N PHE A 103 -1.47 -3.51 -7.09
CA PHE A 103 -1.28 -2.65 -8.26
C PHE A 103 0.13 -2.08 -8.25
N TYR A 104 0.84 -2.14 -9.38
CA TYR A 104 2.15 -1.50 -9.48
C TYR A 104 2.08 -0.26 -10.38
N LEU A 105 2.21 0.92 -9.76
CA LEU A 105 2.21 2.19 -10.46
C LEU A 105 3.60 2.47 -11.05
N LYS A 106 3.83 1.99 -12.27
CA LYS A 106 5.11 2.12 -12.99
C LYS A 106 5.35 3.55 -13.48
N LYS A 107 6.60 4.01 -13.38
CA LYS A 107 7.07 5.29 -13.94
C LYS A 107 6.18 6.48 -13.55
N TRP A 108 5.66 6.47 -12.32
CA TRP A 108 4.75 7.51 -11.85
C TRP A 108 5.40 8.90 -11.90
N GLU A 109 6.74 8.97 -11.81
CA GLU A 109 7.53 10.21 -11.86
C GLU A 109 7.37 10.96 -13.19
N SER A 110 7.00 10.28 -14.29
CA SER A 110 6.76 10.92 -15.58
C SER A 110 5.33 11.44 -15.75
N HIS A 111 4.46 11.24 -14.77
CA HIS A 111 3.04 11.60 -14.84
C HIS A 111 2.74 12.82 -13.97
N THR A 112 1.86 13.67 -14.47
CA THR A 112 1.44 14.91 -13.78
C THR A 112 0.14 14.75 -12.99
N ASN A 113 -0.64 13.69 -13.25
CA ASN A 113 -1.88 13.36 -12.54
C ASN A 113 -1.93 11.87 -12.23
N ILE A 114 -1.23 11.45 -11.17
CA ILE A 114 -1.24 10.05 -10.77
C ILE A 114 -2.56 9.62 -10.09
N GLU A 115 -3.37 10.56 -9.59
CA GLU A 115 -4.69 10.22 -9.01
C GLU A 115 -5.59 9.56 -10.05
N SER A 116 -5.70 10.16 -11.25
CA SER A 116 -6.50 9.59 -12.35
C SER A 116 -6.08 8.16 -12.70
N ILE A 117 -4.78 7.93 -12.83
CA ILE A 117 -4.21 6.61 -13.15
C ILE A 117 -4.54 5.59 -12.05
N MET A 118 -4.45 6.00 -10.78
CA MET A 118 -4.81 5.13 -9.66
C MET A 118 -6.29 4.78 -9.68
N LEU A 119 -7.18 5.77 -9.89
CA LEU A 119 -8.62 5.55 -9.97
C LEU A 119 -9.01 4.64 -11.14
N ASP A 120 -8.40 4.83 -12.31
CA ASP A 120 -8.62 3.99 -13.48
C ASP A 120 -8.19 2.53 -13.20
N MET A 121 -7.00 2.33 -12.63
CA MET A 121 -6.53 1.00 -12.22
C MET A 121 -7.51 0.33 -11.23
N PHE A 122 -8.00 1.08 -10.26
CA PHE A 122 -8.98 0.59 -9.28
C PHE A 122 -10.30 0.20 -9.93
N HIS A 123 -10.84 1.06 -10.79
CA HIS A 123 -12.08 0.82 -11.48
C HIS A 123 -12.00 -0.42 -12.38
N GLU A 124 -10.90 -0.58 -13.11
CA GLU A 124 -10.72 -1.67 -14.06
C GLU A 124 -10.39 -3.02 -13.40
N HIS A 125 -9.65 -3.03 -12.29
CA HIS A 125 -9.00 -4.25 -11.80
C HIS A 125 -9.34 -4.60 -10.33
N SER A 126 -10.15 -3.82 -9.62
CA SER A 126 -10.48 -4.09 -8.20
C SER A 126 -11.14 -5.45 -7.98
N ALA A 127 -12.07 -5.87 -8.85
CA ALA A 127 -12.72 -7.17 -8.75
C ALA A 127 -11.70 -8.31 -8.85
N THR A 128 -10.85 -8.28 -9.88
CA THR A 128 -9.79 -9.28 -10.08
C THR A 128 -8.80 -9.30 -8.91
N LEU A 129 -8.39 -8.14 -8.39
CA LEU A 129 -7.51 -8.06 -7.22
C LEU A 129 -8.16 -8.72 -6.00
N ASN A 130 -9.44 -8.46 -5.75
CA ASN A 130 -10.16 -9.05 -4.63
C ASN A 130 -10.28 -10.57 -4.76
N GLU A 131 -10.52 -11.09 -5.96
CA GLU A 131 -10.50 -12.53 -6.23
C GLU A 131 -9.12 -13.13 -5.93
N ARG A 132 -8.03 -12.53 -6.42
CA ARG A 132 -6.66 -13.00 -6.15
C ARG A 132 -6.29 -12.96 -4.67
N LEU A 133 -6.70 -11.93 -3.94
CA LEU A 133 -6.51 -11.86 -2.49
C LEU A 133 -7.28 -12.99 -1.79
N ASN A 134 -8.51 -13.28 -2.20
CA ASN A 134 -9.29 -14.37 -1.62
C ASN A 134 -8.67 -15.75 -1.88
N GLU A 135 -8.21 -16.00 -3.12
CA GLU A 135 -7.48 -17.23 -3.48
C GLU A 135 -6.22 -17.39 -2.63
N TYR A 136 -5.41 -16.33 -2.53
CA TYR A 136 -4.17 -16.36 -1.75
C TYR A 136 -4.41 -16.63 -0.27
N HIS A 137 -5.48 -16.09 0.32
CA HIS A 137 -5.87 -16.37 1.70
C HIS A 137 -6.23 -17.84 1.91
N HIS A 138 -6.98 -18.42 0.98
CA HIS A 138 -7.35 -19.83 1.05
C HIS A 138 -6.11 -20.74 1.02
N ASP A 139 -5.18 -20.46 0.09
CA ASP A 139 -3.91 -21.20 -0.03
C ASP A 139 -3.08 -21.13 1.28
N MET A 140 -3.09 -20.00 1.99
CA MET A 140 -2.37 -19.85 3.25
C MET A 140 -3.00 -20.63 4.40
N GLU A 141 -4.34 -20.67 4.49
CA GLU A 141 -5.06 -21.39 5.55
C GLU A 141 -4.83 -22.91 5.46
N ASP A 142 -4.58 -23.44 4.26
CA ASP A 142 -4.31 -24.86 4.03
C ASP A 142 -2.89 -25.29 4.47
N HIS A 143 -1.97 -24.34 4.68
CA HIS A 143 -0.59 -24.61 5.09
C HIS A 143 -0.41 -24.33 6.59
N ASP A 144 -0.91 -25.24 7.43
CA ASP A 144 -0.66 -25.19 8.88
C ASP A 144 0.85 -25.30 9.16
N ILE A 145 1.40 -24.38 9.94
CA ILE A 145 2.81 -24.44 10.36
C ILE A 145 3.13 -25.77 11.05
N ILE A 146 2.14 -26.38 11.70
CA ILE A 146 2.27 -27.69 12.33
C ILE A 146 2.48 -28.79 11.28
N SER A 147 1.87 -28.71 10.09
CA SER A 147 2.08 -29.71 9.04
C SER A 147 3.50 -29.62 8.47
N VAL A 148 3.99 -28.41 8.22
CA VAL A 148 5.39 -28.18 7.78
C VAL A 148 6.40 -28.66 8.82
N LEU A 149 6.17 -28.38 10.11
CA LEU A 149 7.04 -28.85 11.18
C LEU A 149 7.03 -30.38 11.30
N LYS A 150 5.91 -31.04 11.04
CA LYS A 150 5.80 -32.50 11.03
C LYS A 150 6.50 -33.16 9.83
N GLU A 151 6.75 -32.45 8.74
CA GLU A 151 7.51 -32.98 7.60
C GLU A 151 9.03 -32.87 7.81
N LEU A 152 9.47 -32.04 8.76
CA LEU A 152 10.88 -31.81 9.08
C LEU A 152 11.43 -32.74 10.17
N TYR A 153 10.56 -33.52 10.84
CA TYR A 153 10.89 -34.45 11.92
C TYR A 153 10.21 -35.81 11.71
#